data_AF-A0A7Y1SM41-F1
#
_entry.id   AF-A0A7Y1SM41-F1
#
_cell.length_a   1.000
_cell.length_b   1.000
_cell.length_c   1.000
_cell.angle_alpha   90.00
_cell.angle_beta   90.00
_cell.angle_gamma   90.00
#
_symmetry.space_group_name_H-M   'P 1'
#
loop_
_entity.id
_entity.type
_entity.pdbx_description
1 polymer ?
#
loop_
_entity_poly.entity_id
_entity_poly.type
_entity_poly.pdbx_seq_one_letter_code
_entity_poly.pdbx_strand_id
1 'polypeptide(L)'
;MISIQDLPDKNDYEQIILFAANFNGYDHYGSFEACADAANLKKRETLIDLQTELFFAWRAGTHLGQTSNLLNSYKELEPYFRKLLT
;
A
#
# COMPACT_ATOMS: atom_id res chain seq x y z
N MET A 1 -15.16 2.48 0.87
CA MET A 1 -14.39 3.26 1.87
C MET A 1 -13.84 2.25 2.85
N ILE A 2 -12.53 2.22 3.05
CA ILE A 2 -11.88 1.25 3.97
C ILE A 2 -12.04 1.70 5.43
N SER A 3 -12.04 0.75 6.35
CA SER A 3 -12.13 0.92 7.80
C SER A 3 -11.01 0.15 8.51
N ILE A 4 -10.85 0.36 9.82
CA ILE A 4 -9.86 -0.38 10.63
C ILE A 4 -10.04 -1.92 10.53
N GLN A 5 -11.28 -2.38 10.37
CA GLN A 5 -11.60 -3.82 10.30
C GLN A 5 -11.17 -4.44 8.96
N ASP A 6 -10.94 -3.62 7.94
CA ASP A 6 -10.47 -4.06 6.62
C ASP A 6 -8.94 -4.23 6.57
N LEU A 7 -8.22 -3.84 7.63
CA LEU A 7 -6.76 -3.99 7.70
C LEU A 7 -6.37 -5.46 7.93
N PRO A 8 -5.58 -6.08 7.03
CA PRO A 8 -5.07 -7.44 7.22
C PRO A 8 -4.24 -7.62 8.50
N ASP A 9 -4.18 -8.85 9.00
CA ASP A 9 -3.16 -9.24 9.97
C ASP A 9 -1.77 -9.08 9.34
N LYS A 10 -0.83 -8.49 10.08
CA LYS A 10 0.53 -8.21 9.61
C LYS A 10 1.38 -9.45 9.26
N ASN A 11 0.90 -10.65 9.57
CA ASN A 11 1.52 -11.92 9.23
C ASN A 11 0.73 -12.68 8.15
N ASP A 12 -0.45 -12.20 7.74
CA ASP A 12 -1.27 -12.79 6.70
C ASP A 12 -0.89 -12.19 5.34
N TYR A 13 0.11 -12.80 4.70
CA TYR A 13 0.65 -12.32 3.43
C TYR A 13 -0.39 -12.30 2.30
N GLU A 14 -1.28 -13.30 2.24
CA GLU A 14 -2.29 -13.40 1.19
C GLU A 14 -3.30 -12.26 1.30
N GLN A 15 -3.77 -11.98 2.52
CA GLN A 15 -4.68 -10.85 2.76
C GLN A 15 -3.99 -9.50 2.50
N ILE A 16 -2.69 -9.36 2.77
CA ILE A 16 -1.94 -8.14 2.44
C ILE A 16 -1.86 -7.95 0.92
N ILE A 17 -1.65 -9.01 0.13
CA ILE A 17 -1.68 -8.93 -1.33
C ILE A 17 -3.05 -8.45 -1.80
N LEU A 18 -4.13 -9.08 -1.32
CA LEU A 18 -5.48 -8.73 -1.74
C LEU A 18 -5.82 -7.27 -1.40
N PHE A 19 -5.43 -6.83 -0.20
CA PHE A 19 -5.62 -5.45 0.23
C PHE A 19 -4.85 -4.46 -0.65
N ALA A 20 -3.57 -4.73 -0.94
CA ALA A 20 -2.73 -3.89 -1.79
C ALA A 20 -3.21 -3.84 -3.25
N ALA A 21 -3.64 -4.99 -3.79
CA ALA A 21 -4.11 -5.12 -5.18
C ALA A 21 -5.52 -4.54 -5.40
N ASN A 22 -6.32 -4.40 -4.34
CA ASN A 22 -7.67 -3.81 -4.40
C ASN A 22 -7.65 -2.28 -4.58
N PHE A 23 -6.47 -1.67 -4.54
CA PHE A 23 -6.27 -0.26 -4.85
C PHE A 23 -5.52 -0.10 -6.16
N ASN A 24 -5.99 0.79 -7.04
CA ASN A 24 -5.30 1.13 -8.27
C ASN A 24 -4.81 2.58 -8.21
N GLY A 25 -3.53 2.78 -7.91
CA GLY A 25 -2.97 4.12 -7.80
C GLY A 25 -2.99 4.91 -9.10
N TYR A 26 -3.05 4.25 -10.26
CA TYR A 26 -3.12 4.95 -11.54
C TYR A 26 -4.44 5.72 -11.72
N ASP A 27 -5.53 5.26 -11.10
CA ASP A 27 -6.82 5.98 -11.14
C ASP A 27 -6.76 7.32 -10.38
N HIS A 28 -5.80 7.48 -9.46
CA HIS A 28 -5.60 8.70 -8.68
C HIS A 28 -4.56 9.64 -9.31
N TYR A 29 -3.47 9.11 -9.85
CA TYR A 29 -2.33 9.91 -10.34
C TYR A 29 -2.24 9.99 -11.87
N GLY A 30 -3.02 9.19 -12.61
CA GLY A 30 -3.13 9.24 -14.07
C GLY A 30 -1.99 8.61 -14.86
N SER A 31 -0.80 8.41 -14.27
CA SER A 31 0.31 7.72 -14.92
C SER A 31 1.13 6.87 -13.96
N PHE A 32 1.98 6.00 -14.52
CA PHE A 32 2.95 5.23 -13.75
C PHE A 32 3.93 6.14 -13.00
N GLU A 33 4.50 7.12 -13.69
CA GLU A 33 5.52 8.04 -13.18
C GLU A 33 4.99 8.88 -12.02
N ALA A 34 3.82 9.51 -12.20
CA ALA A 34 3.22 10.32 -11.14
C ALA A 34 2.88 9.50 -9.89
N CYS A 35 2.41 8.27 -10.08
CA CYS A 35 2.10 7.35 -9.00
C CYS A 35 3.39 6.86 -8.29
N ALA A 36 4.45 6.59 -9.06
CA ALA A 36 5.76 6.19 -8.54
C ALA A 36 6.41 7.33 -7.74
N ASP A 37 6.36 8.56 -8.25
CA ASP A 37 6.83 9.75 -7.55
C ASP A 37 6.08 9.94 -6.24
N ALA A 38 4.75 9.80 -6.24
CA ALA A 38 3.95 9.88 -5.03
C ALA A 38 4.33 8.81 -3.98
N ALA A 39 4.49 7.55 -4.39
CA ALA A 39 4.95 6.47 -3.52
C ALA A 39 6.35 6.74 -2.94
N ASN A 40 7.27 7.27 -3.76
CA ASN A 40 8.64 7.56 -3.33
C ASN A 40 8.76 8.76 -2.38
N LEU A 41 7.85 9.73 -2.46
CA LEU A 41 7.82 10.89 -1.56
C LEU A 41 7.48 10.50 -0.12
N LYS A 42 6.80 9.37 0.09
CA LYS A 42 6.41 8.86 1.42
C LYS A 42 5.71 9.90 2.31
N LYS A 43 4.77 10.66 1.74
CA LYS A 43 4.08 11.74 2.45
C LYS A 43 3.28 11.24 3.64
N ARG A 44 2.53 10.14 3.47
CA ARG A 44 1.76 9.45 4.52
C ARG A 44 0.77 10.37 5.26
N GLU A 45 0.24 11.38 4.58
CA GLU A 45 -0.71 12.35 5.15
C GLU A 45 -2.16 11.92 4.93
N THR A 46 -2.41 11.17 3.86
CA THR A 46 -3.75 10.69 3.47
C THR A 46 -3.78 9.16 3.28
N LEU A 47 -4.97 8.58 3.27
CA LEU A 47 -5.14 7.16 2.94
C LEU A 47 -4.63 6.84 1.52
N ILE A 48 -4.80 7.76 0.58
CA ILE A 48 -4.32 7.61 -0.79
C ILE A 48 -2.79 7.50 -0.81
N ASP A 49 -2.07 8.30 -0.02
CA ASP A 49 -0.60 8.19 0.06
C ASP A 49 -0.17 6.80 0.55
N LEU A 50 -0.81 6.30 1.61
CA LEU A 50 -0.49 4.98 2.19
C LEU A 50 -0.82 3.82 1.24
N GLN A 51 -2.00 3.88 0.61
CA GLN A 51 -2.42 2.86 -0.36
C GLN A 51 -1.54 2.86 -1.60
N THR A 52 -1.05 4.04 -2.02
CA THR A 52 -0.14 4.18 -3.15
C THR A 52 1.24 3.59 -2.86
N GLU A 53 1.82 3.87 -1.70
CA GLU A 53 3.06 3.21 -1.25
C GLU A 53 2.91 1.69 -1.25
N LEU A 54 1.81 1.18 -0.68
CA LEU A 54 1.57 -0.26 -0.58
C LEU A 54 1.32 -0.93 -1.93
N PHE A 55 0.56 -0.28 -2.82
CA PHE A 55 0.33 -0.73 -4.19
C PHE A 55 1.63 -0.87 -4.96
N PHE A 56 2.56 0.09 -4.83
CA PHE A 56 3.87 0.00 -5.47
C PHE A 56 4.73 -1.12 -4.89
N ALA A 57 4.71 -1.31 -3.58
CA ALA A 57 5.42 -2.43 -2.95
C ALA A 57 4.92 -3.79 -3.47
N TRP A 58 3.59 -3.94 -3.63
CA TRP A 58 2.98 -5.13 -4.24
C TRP A 58 3.39 -5.30 -5.71
N ARG A 59 3.30 -4.24 -6.52
CA ARG A 59 3.70 -4.26 -7.93
C ARG A 59 5.16 -4.66 -8.09
N ALA A 60 6.06 -4.05 -7.32
CA ALA A 60 7.50 -4.35 -7.34
C ALA A 60 7.78 -5.79 -6.87
N GLY A 61 7.17 -6.22 -5.77
CA GLY A 61 7.31 -7.59 -5.25
C GLY A 61 6.85 -8.65 -6.25
N THR A 62 5.75 -8.39 -6.96
CA THR A 62 5.21 -9.30 -7.99
C THR A 62 6.12 -9.38 -9.22
N HIS A 63 6.73 -8.27 -9.65
CA HIS A 63 7.64 -8.27 -10.81
C HIS A 63 9.01 -8.87 -10.49
N LEU A 64 9.51 -8.69 -9.26
CA LEU A 64 10.85 -9.12 -8.86
C LEU A 64 10.88 -10.47 -8.15
N GLY A 65 9.73 -11.07 -7.85
CA GLY A 65 9.62 -12.26 -7.01
C GLY A 65 10.05 -12.03 -5.55
N GLN A 66 10.05 -10.78 -5.08
CA GLN A 66 10.52 -10.37 -3.76
C GLN A 66 9.34 -10.13 -2.81
N THR A 67 8.76 -11.22 -2.31
CA THR A 67 7.56 -11.20 -1.45
C THR A 67 7.76 -10.47 -0.12
N SER A 68 8.99 -10.46 0.40
CA SER A 68 9.36 -9.79 1.66
C SER A 68 9.18 -8.26 1.63
N ASN A 69 9.33 -7.63 0.46
CA ASN A 69 9.21 -6.18 0.34
C ASN A 69 7.80 -5.71 0.71
N LEU A 70 6.78 -6.38 0.18
CA LEU A 70 5.38 -6.06 0.48
C LEU A 70 5.07 -6.21 1.97
N LEU A 71 5.53 -7.31 2.59
CA LEU A 71 5.29 -7.57 4.01
C LEU A 71 5.93 -6.51 4.90
N ASN A 72 7.17 -6.11 4.59
CA ASN A 72 7.89 -5.09 5.33
C ASN A 72 7.24 -3.72 5.15
N SER A 73 6.84 -3.36 3.93
CA SER A 73 6.11 -2.13 3.66
C SER A 73 4.78 -2.07 4.41
N TYR A 74 4.00 -3.15 4.43
CA TYR A 74 2.74 -3.17 5.17
C TYR A 74 2.96 -2.97 6.68
N LYS A 75 3.94 -3.67 7.28
CA LYS A 75 4.29 -3.50 8.70
C LYS A 75 4.71 -2.07 9.04
N GLU A 76 5.41 -1.40 8.13
CA GLU A 76 5.79 0.00 8.28
C GLU A 76 4.58 0.95 8.19
N LEU A 77 3.64 0.67 7.29
CA LEU A 77 2.49 1.53 7.00
C LEU A 77 1.29 1.31 7.93
N GLU A 78 1.13 0.12 8.52
CA GLU A 78 -0.02 -0.26 9.37
C GLU A 78 -0.32 0.79 10.48
N PRO A 79 0.67 1.32 11.23
CA PRO A 79 0.40 2.34 12.25
C PRO A 79 -0.19 3.63 11.67
N TYR A 80 0.20 4.01 10.46
CA TYR A 80 -0.32 5.20 9.77
C TYR A 80 -1.74 4.96 9.28
N PHE A 81 -2.04 3.76 8.75
CA PHE A 81 -3.40 3.37 8.40
C PHE A 81 -4.32 3.46 9.61
N ARG A 82 -3.92 2.89 10.75
CA ARG A 82 -4.70 2.95 12.00
C ARG A 82 -4.94 4.38 12.48
N LYS A 83 -3.95 5.27 12.33
CA LYS A 83 -4.07 6.70 12.69
C LYS A 83 -5.07 7.45 11.81
N LEU A 84 -5.14 7.13 10.51
CA LEU A 84 -6.01 7.83 9.57
C LEU A 84 -7.43 7.24 9.47
N LEU A 85 -7.62 5.99 9.94
CA LEU A 85 -8.90 5.28 9.96
C LEU A 85 -9.63 5.36 11.31
N THR A 86 -9.13 6.14 12.26
CA THR A 86 -9.77 6.38 13.58
C THR A 86 -11.20 6.83 13.48
#